data_AF-A0A3D5GEZ9-F1
#
_entry.id   AF-A0A3D5GEZ9-F1
#
_cell.length_a   1.000
_cell.length_b   1.000
_cell.length_c   1.000
_cell.angle_alpha   90.00
_cell.angle_beta   90.00
_cell.angle_gamma   90.00
#
_symmetry.space_group_name_H-M   'P 1'
#
loop_
_entity.id
_entity.type
_entity.pdbx_description
1 polymer ?
#
loop_
_entity_poly.entity_id
_entity_poly.type
_entity_poly.pdbx_seq_one_letter_code
_entity_poly.pdbx_strand_id
1 'polypeptide(L)'
;AGLLVDPVSRQRAMRAYALYRVNQLTAARAVAGGSTPGPEGSGAKLRSVAAFKARAYLGKDLLGPGGMLSEGPGHLEFLTAPSMSIRGGTDEVQRNIVGERVLGLPGEPRVDKGVPFTELRKSR
;
A
#
# COMPACT_ATOMS: atom_id res chain seq x y z
N ALA A 1 -12.39 19.59 -22.69
CA ALA A 1 -13.30 19.08 -21.64
C ALA A 1 -12.47 18.72 -20.40
N GLY A 2 -13.01 18.87 -19.20
CA GLY A 2 -12.29 18.50 -17.96
C GLY A 2 -12.11 16.98 -17.81
N LEU A 3 -11.04 16.56 -17.12
CA LEU A 3 -10.67 15.14 -16.98
C LEU A 3 -11.64 14.31 -16.10
N LEU A 4 -12.59 14.95 -15.40
CA LEU A 4 -13.50 14.31 -14.44
C LEU A 4 -14.98 14.34 -14.88
N VAL A 5 -15.25 14.61 -16.16
CA VAL A 5 -16.61 14.63 -16.70
C VAL A 5 -17.23 13.23 -16.68
N ASP A 6 -16.44 12.21 -17.02
CA ASP A 6 -16.87 10.80 -16.98
C ASP A 6 -17.08 10.30 -15.53
N PRO A 7 -18.21 9.61 -15.25
CA PRO A 7 -18.50 9.09 -13.91
C PRO A 7 -17.47 8.10 -13.37
N VAL A 8 -16.83 7.28 -14.22
CA VAL A 8 -15.81 6.31 -13.76
C VAL A 8 -14.56 7.05 -13.29
N SER A 9 -14.04 7.97 -14.10
CA SER A 9 -12.91 8.84 -13.73
C SER A 9 -13.19 9.63 -12.44
N ARG A 10 -14.40 10.16 -12.30
CA ARG A 10 -14.83 10.87 -11.08
C ARG A 10 -14.88 9.96 -9.86
N GLN A 11 -15.42 8.74 -9.96
CA GLN A 11 -15.42 7.78 -8.86
C GLN A 11 -14.00 7.37 -8.45
N ARG A 12 -13.11 7.16 -9.42
CA ARG A 12 -11.69 6.83 -9.16
C ARG A 12 -10.98 7.98 -8.44
N ALA A 13 -11.22 9.22 -8.85
CA ALA A 13 -10.72 10.40 -8.16
C ALA A 13 -11.23 10.50 -6.71
N MET A 14 -12.54 10.28 -6.50
CA MET A 14 -13.12 10.27 -5.16
C MET A 14 -12.56 9.13 -4.29
N ARG A 15 -12.28 7.96 -4.86
CA ARG A 15 -11.62 6.86 -4.14
C ARG A 15 -10.20 7.23 -3.71
N ALA A 16 -9.40 7.80 -4.60
CA ALA A 16 -8.05 8.26 -4.27
C ALA A 16 -8.09 9.33 -3.16
N TYR A 17 -9.03 10.27 -3.25
CA TYR A 17 -9.27 11.29 -2.23
C TYR A 17 -9.65 10.67 -0.88
N ALA A 18 -10.60 9.74 -0.86
CA ALA A 18 -11.03 9.07 0.38
C ALA A 18 -9.87 8.32 1.05
N LEU A 19 -9.08 7.56 0.27
CA LEU A 19 -7.89 6.88 0.77
C LEU A 19 -6.88 7.85 1.37
N TYR A 20 -6.61 8.97 0.68
CA TYR A 20 -5.73 10.02 1.19
C TYR A 20 -6.24 10.61 2.51
N ARG A 21 -7.53 11.01 2.56
CA ARG A 21 -8.13 11.59 3.77
C ARG A 21 -8.11 10.62 4.96
N VAL A 22 -8.46 9.36 4.74
CA VAL A 22 -8.42 8.33 5.78
C VAL A 22 -6.98 8.11 6.27
N ASN A 23 -5.99 8.12 5.38
CA ASN A 23 -4.59 8.01 5.76
C ASN A 23 -4.15 9.19 6.64
N GLN A 24 -4.44 10.43 6.21
CA GLN A 24 -4.12 11.65 6.95
C GLN A 24 -4.74 11.66 8.36
N LEU A 25 -6.04 11.35 8.45
CA LEU A 25 -6.76 11.33 9.74
C LEU A 25 -6.26 10.23 10.66
N THR A 26 -5.84 9.09 10.12
CA THR A 26 -5.28 7.98 10.91
C THR A 26 -3.88 8.30 11.41
N ALA A 27 -3.04 8.92 10.57
CA ALA A 27 -1.72 9.39 10.97
C ALA A 27 -1.82 10.45 12.08
N ALA A 28 -2.72 11.43 11.93
CA ALA A 28 -2.95 12.45 12.95
C ALA A 28 -3.38 11.84 14.30
N ARG A 29 -4.28 10.86 14.28
CA ARG A 29 -4.69 10.12 15.49
C ARG A 29 -3.53 9.36 16.14
N ALA A 30 -2.67 8.73 15.34
CA ALA A 30 -1.52 7.99 15.85
C ALA A 30 -0.51 8.91 16.55
N VAL A 31 -0.24 10.09 15.98
CA VAL A 31 0.63 11.09 16.60
C VAL A 31 0.05 11.60 17.93
N ALA A 32 -1.26 11.89 17.96
CA ALA A 32 -1.93 12.37 19.18
C ALA A 32 -1.97 11.31 20.29
N GLY A 33 -1.94 10.03 19.96
CA GLY A 33 -2.01 8.92 20.92
C GLY A 33 -0.73 8.64 21.69
N GLY A 34 0.42 9.19 21.28
CA GLY A 34 1.69 9.14 22.03
C GLY A 34 2.35 7.76 22.21
N SER A 35 1.70 6.66 21.81
CA SER A 35 2.22 5.30 21.94
C SER A 35 3.23 4.95 20.84
N THR A 36 4.34 4.30 21.20
CA THR A 36 5.29 3.73 20.23
C THR A 36 4.57 2.73 19.31
N PRO A 37 4.68 2.87 17.97
CA PRO A 37 3.97 1.98 17.06
C PRO A 37 4.42 0.51 17.21
N GLY A 38 3.49 -0.36 17.59
CA GLY A 38 3.66 -1.80 17.58
C GLY A 38 3.29 -2.42 16.21
N PRO A 39 2.87 -3.69 16.15
CA PRO A 39 2.46 -4.35 14.90
C PRO A 39 1.31 -3.63 14.17
N GLU A 40 0.56 -2.76 14.84
CA GLU A 40 -0.49 -1.89 14.28
C GLU A 40 0.05 -0.92 13.23
N GLY A 41 1.34 -0.56 13.30
CA GLY A 41 2.04 0.23 12.29
C GLY A 41 1.96 -0.39 10.89
N SER A 42 1.82 -1.71 10.80
CA SER A 42 1.65 -2.41 9.53
C SER A 42 0.38 -1.99 8.78
N GLY A 43 -0.71 -1.74 9.50
CA GLY A 43 -1.94 -1.22 8.90
C GLY A 43 -1.80 0.22 8.42
N ALA A 44 -1.06 1.06 9.15
CA ALA A 44 -0.76 2.44 8.72
C ALA A 44 0.04 2.45 7.42
N LYS A 45 1.05 1.58 7.31
CA LYS A 45 1.83 1.41 6.09
C LYS A 45 0.96 0.99 4.91
N LEU A 46 0.18 -0.09 5.03
CA LEU A 46 -0.68 -0.58 3.95
C LEU A 46 -1.63 0.50 3.43
N ARG A 47 -2.23 1.28 4.34
CA ARG A 47 -3.09 2.43 3.96
C ARG A 47 -2.31 3.51 3.23
N SER A 48 -1.11 3.84 3.69
CA SER A 48 -0.26 4.84 3.05
C SER A 48 0.15 4.42 1.64
N VAL A 49 0.51 3.15 1.45
CA VAL A 49 0.84 2.57 0.13
C VAL A 49 -0.37 2.61 -0.80
N ALA A 50 -1.55 2.22 -0.31
CA ALA A 50 -2.79 2.26 -1.09
C ALA A 50 -3.16 3.68 -1.53
N ALA A 51 -3.07 4.67 -0.63
CA ALA A 51 -3.33 6.07 -0.95
C ALA A 51 -2.32 6.62 -1.97
N PHE A 52 -1.03 6.30 -1.80
CA PHE A 52 0.02 6.73 -2.72
C PHE A 52 -0.19 6.18 -4.13
N LYS A 53 -0.40 4.86 -4.26
CA LYS A 53 -0.64 4.20 -5.56
C LYS A 53 -1.90 4.73 -6.24
N ALA A 54 -2.98 4.88 -5.49
CA ALA A 54 -4.23 5.40 -6.03
C ALA A 54 -4.05 6.79 -6.65
N ARG A 55 -3.31 7.69 -5.98
CA ARG A 55 -2.99 9.02 -6.52
C ARG A 55 -2.05 8.95 -7.74
N ALA A 56 -0.96 8.19 -7.63
CA ALA A 56 0.07 8.11 -8.65
C ALA A 56 -0.46 7.53 -9.97
N TYR A 57 -1.27 6.48 -9.91
CA TYR A 57 -1.84 5.85 -11.10
C TYR A 57 -2.99 6.67 -11.69
N LEU A 58 -3.84 7.29 -10.85
CA LEU A 58 -4.93 8.13 -11.33
C LEU A 58 -4.43 9.25 -12.26
N GLY A 59 -3.32 9.92 -11.92
CA GLY A 59 -2.77 10.99 -12.76
C GLY A 59 -2.42 10.52 -14.17
N LYS A 60 -1.87 9.32 -14.30
CA LYS A 60 -1.55 8.70 -15.59
C LYS A 60 -2.81 8.27 -16.33
N ASP A 61 -3.72 7.61 -15.62
CA ASP A 61 -4.92 7.05 -16.23
C ASP A 61 -5.90 8.11 -16.74
N LEU A 62 -5.99 9.27 -16.07
CA LEU A 62 -6.83 10.40 -16.53
C LEU A 62 -6.37 10.97 -17.87
N LEU A 63 -5.10 10.79 -18.24
CA LEU A 63 -4.55 11.19 -19.54
C LEU A 63 -4.67 10.07 -20.60
N GLY A 64 -5.27 8.93 -20.24
CA GLY A 64 -5.37 7.76 -21.11
C GLY A 64 -4.00 7.24 -21.56
N PRO A 65 -3.89 6.64 -22.75
CA PRO A 65 -2.61 6.13 -23.27
C PRO A 65 -1.50 7.19 -23.34
N GLY A 66 -1.85 8.45 -23.62
CA GLY A 66 -0.90 9.57 -23.64
C GLY A 66 -0.24 9.85 -22.29
N GLY A 67 -0.87 9.45 -21.19
CA GLY A 67 -0.29 9.56 -19.85
C GLY A 67 1.04 8.84 -19.71
N MET A 68 1.25 7.74 -20.43
CA MET A 68 2.52 7.00 -20.41
C MET A 68 3.69 7.79 -21.00
N LEU A 69 3.40 8.73 -21.91
CA LEU A 69 4.41 9.61 -22.53
C LEU A 69 4.68 10.86 -21.68
N SER A 70 3.87 11.14 -20.67
CA SER A 70 4.00 12.34 -19.84
C SER A 70 5.09 12.18 -18.79
N GLU A 71 6.15 12.98 -18.87
CA GLU A 71 7.22 13.05 -17.86
C GLU A 71 7.01 14.18 -16.82
N GLY A 72 5.88 14.89 -16.90
CA GLY A 72 5.52 15.99 -16.02
C GLY A 72 5.23 15.58 -14.56
N PRO A 73 4.65 16.50 -13.76
CA PRO A 73 4.36 16.26 -12.35
C PRO A 73 3.62 14.94 -12.10
N GLY A 74 4.07 14.16 -11.11
CA GLY A 74 3.52 12.83 -10.81
C GLY A 74 4.23 11.67 -11.51
N HIS A 75 5.13 11.93 -12.48
CA HIS A 75 5.82 10.86 -13.19
C HIS A 75 6.73 10.03 -12.29
N LEU A 76 7.53 10.67 -11.43
CA LEU A 76 8.39 9.97 -10.48
C LEU A 76 7.57 9.14 -9.48
N GLU A 77 6.43 9.65 -9.02
CA GLU A 77 5.57 8.90 -8.11
C GLU A 77 4.92 7.69 -8.79
N PHE A 78 4.54 7.80 -10.07
CA PHE A 78 4.09 6.67 -10.87
C PHE A 78 5.16 5.56 -10.92
N LEU A 79 6.42 5.93 -11.23
CA LEU A 79 7.53 4.97 -11.27
C LEU A 79 7.87 4.40 -9.88
N THR A 80 7.68 5.19 -8.82
CA THR A 80 7.96 4.79 -7.44
C THR A 80 6.88 3.87 -6.87
N ALA A 81 5.63 4.05 -7.29
CA ALA A 81 4.47 3.40 -6.69
C ALA A 81 4.58 1.88 -6.55
N PRO A 82 5.05 1.12 -7.56
CA PRO A 82 5.25 -0.33 -7.42
C PRO A 82 6.18 -0.71 -6.27
N SER A 83 7.28 0.03 -6.09
CA SER A 83 8.31 -0.25 -5.07
C SER A 83 7.77 -0.15 -3.62
N MET A 84 6.71 0.64 -3.42
CA MET A 84 6.12 0.88 -2.10
C MET A 84 5.50 -0.38 -1.49
N SER A 85 5.09 -1.35 -2.32
CA SER A 85 4.56 -2.65 -1.85
C SER A 85 5.64 -3.66 -1.46
N ILE A 86 6.93 -3.29 -1.58
CA ILE A 86 8.07 -4.16 -1.26
C ILE A 86 8.90 -3.55 -0.12
N ARG A 87 9.14 -2.24 -0.20
CA ARG A 87 10.03 -1.51 0.71
C ARG A 87 9.53 -1.61 2.15
N GLY A 88 10.40 -2.05 3.07
CA GLY A 88 10.09 -2.18 4.50
C GLY A 88 9.06 -3.27 4.79
N GLY A 89 9.11 -4.39 4.06
CA GLY A 89 8.18 -5.53 4.15
C GLY A 89 7.19 -5.55 2.98
N THR A 90 6.94 -6.71 2.38
CA THR A 90 5.95 -6.77 1.29
C THR A 90 4.54 -6.55 1.82
N ASP A 91 3.59 -6.16 0.96
CA ASP A 91 2.19 -6.00 1.38
C ASP A 91 1.63 -7.30 2.00
N GLU A 92 2.07 -8.46 1.53
CA GLU A 92 1.74 -9.78 2.07
C GLU A 92 2.28 -9.93 3.49
N VAL A 93 3.56 -9.65 3.72
CA VAL A 93 4.16 -9.70 5.06
C VAL A 93 3.45 -8.75 6.02
N GLN A 94 3.08 -7.55 5.56
CA GLN A 94 2.35 -6.59 6.38
C GLN A 94 0.94 -7.08 6.72
N ARG A 95 0.23 -7.72 5.77
CA ARG A 95 -1.08 -8.36 6.02
C ARG A 95 -0.95 -9.51 7.01
N ASN A 96 0.11 -10.31 6.92
CA ASN A 96 0.38 -11.40 7.87
C ASN A 96 0.63 -10.85 9.27
N ILE A 97 1.39 -9.77 9.42
CA ILE A 97 1.59 -9.09 10.72
C ILE A 97 0.24 -8.63 11.30
N VAL A 98 -0.62 -8.01 10.48
CA VAL A 98 -1.96 -7.59 10.93
C VAL A 98 -2.79 -8.82 11.34
N GLY A 99 -2.84 -9.86 10.51
CA GLY A 99 -3.58 -11.08 10.81
C GLY A 99 -3.13 -11.76 12.10
N GLU A 100 -1.85 -12.09 12.20
CA GLU A 100 -1.31 -12.89 13.30
C GLU A 100 -1.14 -12.09 14.60
N ARG A 101 -0.58 -10.87 14.51
CA ARG A 101 -0.16 -10.11 15.70
C ARG A 101 -1.16 -9.08 16.20
N VAL A 102 -2.03 -8.58 15.31
CA VAL A 102 -3.08 -7.62 15.69
C VAL A 102 -4.41 -8.33 15.87
N LEU A 103 -4.79 -9.22 14.95
CA LEU A 103 -6.09 -9.89 14.96
C LEU A 103 -6.05 -11.27 15.63
N GLY A 104 -4.88 -11.83 15.94
CA GLY A 104 -4.74 -13.15 16.57
C GLY A 104 -5.16 -14.32 15.67
N LEU A 105 -5.17 -14.12 14.35
CA LEU A 105 -5.49 -15.18 13.39
C LEU A 105 -4.39 -16.26 13.37
N PRO A 106 -4.73 -17.52 13.03
CA PRO A 106 -3.72 -18.54 12.81
C PRO A 106 -2.71 -18.09 11.76
N GLY A 107 -1.43 -18.34 12.02
CA GLY A 107 -0.38 -18.01 11.07
C GLY A 107 -0.43 -18.89 9.83
N GLU A 108 0.16 -18.39 8.74
CA GLU A 108 0.22 -19.15 7.49
C GLU A 108 0.92 -20.51 7.69
N PRO A 109 0.45 -21.58 7.03
CA PRO A 109 1.09 -22.88 7.08
C PRO A 109 2.55 -22.79 6.65
N ARG A 110 3.44 -23.19 7.55
CA ARG A 110 4.90 -23.15 7.35
C ARG A 110 5.49 -24.52 7.61
N VAL A 111 5.93 -25.18 6.55
CA VAL A 111 6.56 -26.51 6.59
C VAL A 111 8.01 -26.46 7.11
N ASP A 112 8.59 -25.27 7.15
CA ASP A 112 9.95 -24.97 7.57
C ASP A 112 10.03 -24.47 9.03
N LYS A 113 8.88 -24.19 9.66
CA LYS A 113 8.84 -23.60 11.01
C LYS A 113 9.40 -24.59 12.04
N GLY A 114 10.55 -24.26 12.60
CA GLY A 114 11.24 -25.09 13.61
C GLY A 114 12.33 -25.99 13.05
N VAL A 115 12.56 -25.97 11.73
CA VAL A 115 13.66 -26.68 11.09
C VAL A 115 14.87 -25.74 10.98
N PRO A 116 16.06 -26.13 11.44
CA PRO A 116 17.28 -25.35 11.23
C PRO A 116 17.53 -25.08 9.75
N PHE A 117 18.06 -23.90 9.40
CA PHE A 117 18.28 -23.50 8.00
C PHE A 117 19.09 -24.55 7.20
N THR A 118 20.05 -25.22 7.83
CA THR A 118 20.89 -26.26 7.23
C THR A 118 20.13 -27.53 6.84
N GLU A 119 18.99 -27.78 7.48
CA GLU A 119 18.14 -28.95 7.28
C GLU A 119 16.95 -28.67 6.34
N LEU A 120 16.81 -27.43 5.86
CA LEU A 120 15.77 -27.07 4.90
C LEU A 120 15.98 -27.81 3.57
N ARG A 121 14.86 -28.26 2.98
CA ARG A 121 14.85 -28.89 1.66
C ARG A 121 15.35 -27.88 0.62
N LYS A 122 16.56 -28.11 0.09
CA LYS A 122 17.12 -27.28 -0.97
C LYS A 122 16.26 -27.42 -2.23
N SER A 123 15.94 -26.31 -2.91
CA SER A 123 15.30 -26.39 -4.22
C SER A 123 16.26 -27.11 -5.16
N ARG A 124 15.71 -28.04 -5.95
CA ARG A 124 16.48 -28.79 -6.94
C ARG A 124 16.89 -27.90 -8.10
#